data_AF-A0A2E5XIC7-F1
#
_entry.id   AF-A0A2E5XIC7-F1
#
_cell.length_a   1.000
_cell.length_b   1.000
_cell.length_c   1.000
_cell.angle_alpha   90.00
_cell.angle_beta   90.00
_cell.angle_gamma   90.00
#
_symmetry.space_group_name_H-M   'P 1'
#
loop_
_entity.id
_entity.type
_entity.pdbx_description
1 polymer ?
#
loop_
_entity_poly.entity_id
_entity_poly.type
_entity_poly.pdbx_seq_one_letter_code
_entity_poly.pdbx_strand_id
1 'polypeptide(L)' 'GAEVSSVHALVLLNAAEATGKEISVLAQYMVTSVLEEFGIVLEPEVRIL' A
#
# COMPACT_ATOMS: atom_id res chain seq x y z
N GLY A 1 -4.74 -0.81 -11.19
CA GLY A 1 -3.52 -1.59 -11.50
C GLY A 1 -2.50 -1.65 -10.37
N ALA A 2 -2.81 -1.24 -9.14
CA ALA A 2 -1.90 -1.33 -8.00
C ALA A 2 -2.07 -2.68 -7.28
N GLU A 3 -0.96 -3.33 -6.90
CA GLU A 3 -0.98 -4.63 -6.24
C GLU A 3 0.10 -4.73 -5.16
N VAL A 4 -0.08 -5.64 -4.20
CA VAL A 4 0.95 -6.01 -3.23
C VAL A 4 1.82 -7.11 -3.83
N SER A 5 3.14 -7.01 -3.72
CA SER A 5 4.04 -8.07 -4.16
C SER A 5 3.78 -9.38 -3.40
N SER A 6 3.69 -10.49 -4.14
CA SER A 6 3.57 -11.84 -3.57
C SER A 6 4.85 -12.35 -2.92
N VAL A 7 5.99 -11.67 -3.12
CA VAL A 7 7.30 -12.06 -2.56
C VAL A 7 7.64 -11.19 -1.35
N HIS A 8 7.40 -9.89 -1.43
CA HIS A 8 7.72 -8.93 -0.37
C HIS A 8 6.48 -8.08 -0.04
N ALA A 9 5.75 -8.43 1.02
CA ALA A 9 4.44 -7.84 1.32
C ALA A 9 4.45 -6.31 1.59
N LEU A 10 5.60 -5.71 1.89
CA LEU A 10 5.74 -4.25 2.06
C LEU A 10 6.00 -3.50 0.74
N VAL A 11 6.13 -4.22 -0.38
CA VAL A 11 6.39 -3.63 -1.69
C VAL A 11 5.09 -3.54 -2.49
N LEU A 12 4.69 -2.31 -2.80
CA LEU A 12 3.60 -2.03 -3.73
C LEU A 12 4.11 -2.00 -5.17
N LEU A 13 3.37 -2.63 -6.06
CA LEU A 13 3.68 -2.76 -7.47
C LEU A 13 2.68 -1.99 -8.32
N ASN A 14 3.19 -1.37 -9.38
CA ASN A 14 2.39 -0.98 -10.52
C ASN A 14 2.28 -2.20 -11.45
N ALA A 15 1.21 -2.99 -11.30
CA ALA A 15 0.98 -4.21 -12.05
C ALA A 15 0.33 -3.97 -13.43
N ALA A 16 -0.44 -2.89 -13.57
CA ALA A 16 -1.13 -2.54 -14.81
C ALA A 16 -1.43 -1.03 -14.90
N GLU A 17 -0.40 -0.24 -15.26
CA GLU A 17 -0.46 1.22 -15.44
C GLU A 17 -1.19 1.97 -14.32
N ALA A 18 -0.97 1.55 -13.07
CA ALA A 18 -1.50 2.17 -11.88
C ALA A 18 -1.15 3.66 -11.84
N THR A 19 -2.17 4.46 -11.61
CA THR A 19 -2.02 5.88 -11.28
C THR A 19 -1.47 6.03 -9.86
N GLY A 20 -0.84 7.18 -9.57
CA GLY A 20 -0.41 7.50 -8.20
C GLY A 20 -1.55 7.43 -7.19
N LYS A 21 -2.77 7.81 -7.61
CA LYS A 21 -3.98 7.71 -6.78
C LYS A 21 -4.30 6.27 -6.40
N GLU A 22 -4.22 5.32 -7.33
CA GLU A 22 -4.48 3.90 -7.04
C GLU A 22 -3.45 3.32 -6.06
N ILE A 23 -2.17 3.69 -6.21
CA ILE A 23 -1.11 3.30 -5.28
C ILE A 23 -1.38 3.88 -3.88
N SER A 24 -1.73 5.16 -3.79
CA SER A 24 -2.06 5.81 -2.50
C SER A 24 -3.27 5.16 -1.82
N VAL A 25 -4.31 4.81 -2.58
CA VAL A 25 -5.50 4.13 -2.04
C VAL A 25 -5.13 2.75 -1.49
N LEU A 26 -4.30 1.99 -2.22
CA LEU A 26 -3.85 0.67 -1.74
C LEU A 26 -2.97 0.79 -0.48
N ALA A 27 -2.05 1.76 -0.45
CA ALA A 27 -1.23 2.02 0.73
C ALA A 27 -2.09 2.38 1.95
N GLN A 28 -3.07 3.27 1.78
CA GLN A 28 -3.98 3.66 2.86
C GLN A 28 -4.83 2.47 3.34
N TYR A 29 -5.29 1.62 2.42
CA TYR A 29 -6.01 0.40 2.77
C TYR A 29 -5.16 -0.51 3.65
N MET A 30 -3.89 -0.75 3.28
CA MET A 30 -2.98 -1.57 4.09
C MET A 30 -2.75 -0.99 5.49
N VAL A 31 -2.56 0.33 5.60
CA VAL A 31 -2.42 1.02 6.90
C VAL A 31 -3.65 0.76 7.76
N THR A 32 -4.84 0.94 7.21
CA THR A 32 -6.10 0.73 7.94
C THR A 32 -6.28 -0.73 8.35
N SER A 33 -6.07 -1.68 7.45
CA SER A 33 -6.24 -3.11 7.77
C SER A 33 -5.27 -3.60 8.84
N VAL A 34 -4.02 -3.15 8.81
CA VAL A 34 -3.03 -3.51 9.84
C VAL A 34 -3.35 -2.84 11.18
N LEU A 35 -3.85 -1.61 11.17
CA LEU A 35 -4.33 -0.95 12.37
C LEU A 35 -5.53 -1.68 12.99
N GLU A 36 -6.52 -2.06 12.17
CA GLU A 36 -7.73 -2.74 12.65
C GLU A 36 -7.43 -4.13 13.20
N GLU A 37 -6.58 -4.91 12.52
CA GLU A 37 -6.27 -6.29 12.92
C GLU A 37 -5.28 -6.36 14.09
N PHE A 38 -4.26 -5.50 14.10
CA PHE A 38 -3.12 -5.62 15.03
C PHE A 38 -2.97 -4.44 15.98
N GLY A 39 -3.73 -3.35 15.82
CA GLY A 39 -3.57 -2.12 16.60
C GLY A 39 -2.28 -1.35 16.27
N ILE A 40 -1.64 -1.63 15.13
CA ILE A 40 -0.37 -1.03 14.72
C ILE A 40 -0.58 -0.07 13.54
N VAL A 41 -0.11 1.16 13.67
CA VAL A 41 -0.12 2.13 12.57
C VAL A 41 1.13 1.94 11.71
N LEU A 42 0.96 1.64 10.43
CA LEU A 42 2.05 1.66 9.45
C LEU A 42 2.28 3.09 8.96
N GLU A 43 3.55 3.51 8.92
CA GLU A 43 3.97 4.77 8.31
C GLU A 43 4.56 4.50 6.91
N PRO A 44 4.03 5.11 5.84
CA PRO A 44 4.61 4.98 4.51
C PRO A 44 6.02 5.57 4.44
N GLU A 45 7.00 4.78 3.99
CA GLU A 45 8.37 5.27 3.75
C GLU A 45 8.43 6.20 2.52
N VAL A 46 7.69 5.83 1.47
CA VAL A 46 7.66 6.56 0.20
C VAL A 46 6.71 7.75 0.29
N ARG A 47 7.18 8.92 -0.14
CA ARG A 47 6.35 10.13 -0.28
C ARG A 47 5.63 10.09 -1.63
N ILE A 48 4.30 10.06 -1.61
CA ILE A 48 3.47 10.23 -2.80
C ILE A 48 3.03 11.70 -2.86
N LEU A 49 3.34 12.38 -3.97
CA LEU A 49 3.12 13.82 -4.19
C LEU A 49 1.90 14.09 -5.08
#